data_AF-A0A1H1JJB8-F1
#
_entry.id   AF-A0A1H1JJB8-F1
#
_cell.length_a   1.000
_cell.length_b   1.000
_cell.length_c   1.000
_cell.angle_alpha   90.00
_cell.angle_beta   90.00
_cell.angle_gamma   90.00
#
_symmetry.space_group_name_H-M   'P 1'
#
loop_
_entity.id
_entity.type
_entity.pdbx_description
1 polymer ?
#
loop_
_entity_poly.entity_id
_entity_poly.type
_entity_poly.pdbx_seq_one_letter_code
_entity_poly.pdbx_strand_id
1 'polypeptide(L)'
;MDYSLGYFGDVRLDRIGAAFLNGMVARSTVHVRRLGVSRGGILRYGRLLASSRVTVEKIIGGWAEDTRGAVAGRHVLAIQDTTEVKFKTSPGRRRGLGLVKKGNVRGVLAHSMIAVDAVSGACLGPVTGEVWTRSGRISKPHRDRRLCERESARWLRCAERAKSILKTAAMVTVIGDRESDIYAEWACLPEPSFHLLTRASADRSLANGGYLFAAARNFKLAGTARLALPQRSPGVPARTATVTLRFGEVVIRRPRHENDPTLPKTIRLRLVEVREINPPKGVEPILWRLLTTHEISSADDAWRLVSWYKARWTIEQVHRVMKSQGLDLEESQLASAERLLKLTATVKAATITTQLVQERDGRHGLPAAAVFIKPEIQTLAALGPTLEGKTQRQQNPHLLKSLAWATWIVARLGGWDCYGKPPGPITIRRGLERFYAINHGWHLRTRRQTQKDVRIP
;
A
#
# COMPACT_ATOMS: atom_id res chain seq x y z
N MET A 1 -4.45 7.84 20.15
CA MET A 1 -3.98 6.51 19.74
C MET A 1 -2.48 6.51 19.87
N ASP A 2 -1.93 5.80 20.85
CA ASP A 2 -0.49 5.56 20.84
C ASP A 2 -0.17 4.67 19.63
N TYR A 3 0.84 5.01 18.84
CA TYR A 3 1.29 4.20 17.71
C TYR A 3 1.44 2.74 18.16
N SER A 4 0.68 1.79 17.62
CA SER A 4 0.87 0.36 17.89
C SER A 4 1.63 -0.29 16.74
N LEU A 5 2.72 -1.00 17.06
CA LEU A 5 3.41 -1.87 16.10
C LEU A 5 2.71 -3.23 15.97
N GLY A 6 1.97 -3.65 17.00
CA GLY A 6 1.39 -4.97 17.16
C GLY A 6 1.22 -5.30 18.64
N TYR A 7 0.42 -6.33 18.93
CA TYR A 7 0.22 -6.84 20.29
C TYR A 7 1.10 -8.07 20.53
N PHE A 8 2.06 -7.97 21.45
CA PHE A 8 3.05 -9.01 21.73
C PHE A 8 2.72 -9.84 22.97
N GLY A 9 1.72 -9.44 23.76
CA GLY A 9 1.37 -10.07 25.04
C GLY A 9 2.32 -9.71 26.17
N ASP A 10 3.07 -8.60 26.02
CA ASP A 10 4.03 -8.10 27.00
C ASP A 10 4.03 -6.57 26.90
N VAL A 11 3.49 -5.91 27.93
CA VAL A 11 3.29 -4.45 27.96
C VAL A 11 4.58 -3.68 27.69
N ARG A 12 5.74 -4.21 28.11
CA ARG A 12 7.03 -3.57 27.84
C ARG A 12 7.41 -3.72 26.36
N LEU A 13 7.22 -4.89 25.75
CA LEU A 13 7.44 -5.06 24.31
C LEU A 13 6.47 -4.22 23.48
N ASP A 14 5.21 -4.12 23.88
CA ASP A 14 4.20 -3.31 23.19
C ASP A 14 4.60 -1.82 23.21
N ARG A 15 5.00 -1.30 24.39
CA ARG A 15 5.52 0.08 24.52
C ARG A 15 6.80 0.32 23.72
N ILE A 16 7.72 -0.65 23.69
CA ILE A 16 8.96 -0.51 22.89
C ILE A 16 8.65 -0.56 21.39
N GLY A 17 7.73 -1.42 20.97
CA GLY A 17 7.25 -1.51 19.59
C GLY A 17 6.57 -0.22 19.14
N ALA A 18 5.72 0.34 19.98
CA ALA A 18 5.10 1.65 19.78
C ALA A 18 6.14 2.76 19.56
N ALA A 19 7.14 2.84 20.45
CA ALA A 19 8.24 3.79 20.34
C ALA A 19 9.09 3.56 19.08
N PHE A 20 9.26 2.30 18.66
CA PHE A 20 9.99 1.94 17.46
C PHE A 20 9.27 2.41 16.19
N LEU A 21 7.97 2.13 16.06
CA LEU A 21 7.15 2.60 14.94
C LEU A 21 7.05 4.12 14.91
N ASN A 22 6.77 4.76 16.05
CA ASN A 22 6.75 6.22 16.15
C ASN A 22 8.11 6.80 15.73
N GLY A 23 9.22 6.20 16.17
CA GLY A 23 10.55 6.58 15.74
C GLY A 23 10.76 6.50 14.22
N MET A 24 10.18 5.49 13.55
CA MET A 24 10.25 5.35 12.09
C MET A 24 9.46 6.43 11.36
N VAL A 25 8.27 6.77 11.84
CA VAL A 25 7.45 7.85 11.28
C VAL A 25 8.16 9.18 11.51
N ALA A 26 8.54 9.44 12.75
CA ALA A 26 9.16 10.69 13.19
C ALA A 26 10.52 10.95 12.53
N ARG A 27 11.30 9.91 12.25
CA ARG A 27 12.62 10.05 11.62
C ARG A 27 12.64 9.58 10.17
N SER A 28 11.48 9.20 9.63
CA SER A 28 11.30 8.65 8.28
C SER A 28 12.43 7.70 7.86
N THR A 29 12.76 6.75 8.74
CA THR A 29 13.88 5.83 8.53
C THR A 29 13.66 4.54 9.30
N VAL A 30 14.16 3.43 8.76
CA VAL A 30 14.22 2.14 9.49
C VAL A 30 15.60 1.83 10.07
N HIS A 31 16.55 2.78 9.96
CA HIS A 31 17.91 2.58 10.44
C HIS A 31 17.96 2.58 11.98
N VAL A 32 18.14 1.40 12.57
CA VAL A 32 18.15 1.20 14.04
C VAL A 32 19.10 2.16 14.78
N ARG A 33 20.24 2.53 14.18
CA ARG A 33 21.17 3.53 14.75
C ARG A 33 20.54 4.93 14.86
N ARG A 34 19.90 5.39 13.78
CA ARG A 34 19.19 6.69 13.75
C ARG A 34 17.96 6.68 14.67
N LEU A 35 17.27 5.55 14.75
CA LEU A 35 16.11 5.37 15.63
C LEU A 35 16.50 5.36 17.11
N GLY A 36 17.57 4.64 17.46
CA GLY A 36 17.99 4.42 18.84
C GLY A 36 18.55 5.66 19.51
N VAL A 37 19.20 6.55 18.76
CA VAL A 37 19.89 7.80 19.17
C VAL A 37 21.04 7.61 20.17
N SER A 38 20.92 6.68 21.11
CA SER A 38 21.93 6.28 22.10
C SER A 38 22.23 4.78 21.99
N ARG A 39 23.36 4.35 22.57
CA ARG A 39 23.72 2.93 22.66
C ARG A 39 22.62 2.08 23.29
N GLY A 40 22.02 2.56 24.38
CA GLY A 40 20.89 1.90 25.05
C GLY A 40 19.67 1.75 24.14
N GLY A 41 19.32 2.79 23.38
CA GLY A 41 18.23 2.75 22.42
C GLY A 41 18.48 1.78 21.25
N ILE A 42 19.71 1.78 20.72
CA ILE A 42 20.13 0.85 19.66
C ILE A 42 20.01 -0.60 20.13
N LEU A 43 20.52 -0.90 21.32
CA LEU A 43 20.42 -2.25 21.91
C LEU A 43 18.98 -2.64 22.18
N ARG A 44 18.14 -1.71 22.68
CA ARG A 44 16.71 -1.94 22.92
C ARG A 44 15.96 -2.33 21.64
N TYR A 45 16.12 -1.58 20.56
CA TYR A 45 15.47 -1.92 19.28
C TYR A 45 16.07 -3.15 18.62
N GLY A 46 17.39 -3.37 18.77
CA GLY A 46 18.03 -4.62 18.37
C GLY A 46 17.44 -5.84 19.08
N ARG A 47 17.20 -5.74 20.40
CA ARG A 47 16.55 -6.79 21.21
C ARG A 47 15.08 -6.97 20.86
N LEU A 48 14.34 -5.89 20.58
CA LEU A 48 12.96 -5.99 20.09
C LEU A 48 12.89 -6.86 18.83
N LEU A 49 13.71 -6.56 17.82
CA LEU A 49 13.75 -7.32 16.57
C LEU A 49 14.31 -8.74 16.74
N ALA A 50 15.13 -8.99 17.77
CA ALA A 50 15.66 -10.32 18.09
C ALA A 50 14.72 -11.17 18.96
N SER A 51 13.65 -10.58 19.51
CA SER A 51 12.75 -11.29 20.42
C SER A 51 11.87 -12.27 19.67
N SER A 52 11.81 -13.53 20.14
CA SER A 52 10.90 -14.56 19.61
C SER A 52 9.43 -14.23 19.89
N ARG A 53 9.13 -13.41 20.90
CA ARG A 53 7.76 -12.95 21.20
C ARG A 53 7.23 -11.95 20.18
N VAL A 54 8.13 -11.25 19.48
CA VAL A 54 7.82 -10.29 18.42
C VAL A 54 7.91 -11.03 17.10
N THR A 55 6.78 -11.52 16.59
CA THR A 55 6.71 -12.23 15.31
C THR A 55 6.26 -11.30 14.18
N VAL A 56 6.53 -11.69 12.94
CA VAL A 56 6.06 -10.96 11.75
C VAL A 56 4.54 -10.88 11.74
N GLU A 57 3.87 -11.98 12.08
CA GLU A 57 2.42 -12.11 12.12
C GLU A 57 1.79 -11.17 13.14
N LYS A 58 2.41 -11.01 14.32
CA LYS A 58 1.95 -10.05 15.34
C LYS A 58 2.14 -8.60 14.91
N ILE A 59 3.20 -8.29 14.16
CA ILE A 59 3.40 -6.94 13.57
C ILE A 59 2.33 -6.67 12.50
N ILE A 60 2.10 -7.63 11.60
CA ILE A 60 1.06 -7.52 10.56
C ILE A 60 -0.33 -7.42 11.19
N GLY A 61 -0.60 -8.16 12.28
CA GLY A 61 -1.86 -8.07 13.02
C GLY A 61 -2.17 -6.67 13.54
N GLY A 62 -1.16 -5.84 13.79
CA GLY A 62 -1.31 -4.44 14.20
C GLY A 62 -1.49 -3.45 13.03
N TRP A 63 -1.43 -3.89 11.76
CA TRP A 63 -1.56 -3.00 10.61
C TRP A 63 -2.92 -2.30 10.57
N ALA A 64 -3.99 -3.08 10.71
CA ALA A 64 -5.35 -2.61 10.48
C ALA A 64 -5.99 -1.89 11.68
N GLU A 65 -5.28 -1.67 12.78
CA GLU A 65 -5.85 -1.10 14.00
C GLU A 65 -6.60 0.21 13.73
N ASP A 66 -5.96 1.14 13.02
CA ASP A 66 -6.56 2.43 12.66
C ASP A 66 -7.47 2.29 11.43
N THR A 67 -7.15 1.37 10.51
CA THR A 67 -7.88 1.17 9.26
C THR A 67 -9.28 0.59 9.49
N ARG A 68 -9.49 -0.27 10.50
CA ARG A 68 -10.81 -0.85 10.83
C ARG A 68 -11.88 0.21 11.09
N GLY A 69 -11.52 1.30 11.77
CA GLY A 69 -12.42 2.43 11.97
C GLY A 69 -12.59 3.25 10.69
N ALA A 70 -11.49 3.45 9.94
CA ALA A 70 -11.48 4.26 8.73
C ALA A 70 -12.24 3.63 7.54
N VAL A 71 -12.57 2.34 7.56
CA VAL A 71 -13.28 1.66 6.48
C VAL A 71 -14.79 1.55 6.68
N ALA A 72 -15.28 1.80 7.91
CA ALA A 72 -16.68 1.58 8.25
C ALA A 72 -17.63 2.33 7.30
N GLY A 73 -18.64 1.63 6.77
CA GLY A 73 -19.67 2.17 5.88
C GLY A 73 -19.19 2.59 4.47
N ARG A 74 -17.92 2.40 4.12
CA ARG A 74 -17.36 2.83 2.83
C ARG A 74 -17.38 1.71 1.81
N HIS A 75 -17.30 2.07 0.53
CA HIS A 75 -16.81 1.16 -0.50
C HIS A 75 -15.28 1.21 -0.52
N VAL A 76 -14.64 0.10 -0.18
CA VAL A 76 -13.18 -0.01 -0.05
C VAL A 76 -12.59 -0.77 -1.24
N LEU A 77 -11.60 -0.18 -1.89
CA LEU A 77 -10.69 -0.87 -2.79
C LEU A 77 -9.57 -1.49 -1.94
N ALA A 78 -9.61 -2.82 -1.80
CA ALA A 78 -8.61 -3.61 -1.09
C ALA A 78 -7.49 -3.99 -2.06
N ILE A 79 -6.50 -3.12 -2.19
CA ILE A 79 -5.45 -3.22 -3.21
C ILE A 79 -4.30 -4.05 -2.64
N GLN A 80 -3.94 -5.14 -3.32
CA GLN A 80 -2.84 -6.01 -2.92
C GLN A 80 -1.76 -6.13 -4.01
N ASP A 81 -0.50 -6.24 -3.57
CA ASP A 81 0.65 -6.42 -4.44
C ASP A 81 1.86 -6.95 -3.66
N THR A 82 2.84 -7.49 -4.37
CA THR A 82 4.08 -8.05 -3.81
C THR A 82 5.28 -7.20 -4.18
N THR A 83 6.13 -6.93 -3.20
CA THR A 83 7.40 -6.24 -3.42
C THR A 83 8.57 -7.02 -2.87
N GLU A 84 9.70 -6.96 -3.58
CA GLU A 84 10.96 -7.54 -3.12
C GLU A 84 11.85 -6.45 -2.52
N VAL A 85 12.27 -6.63 -1.29
CA VAL A 85 13.23 -5.78 -0.60
C VAL A 85 14.59 -6.45 -0.68
N LYS A 86 15.52 -5.79 -1.38
CA LYS A 86 16.85 -6.32 -1.63
C LYS A 86 17.82 -5.81 -0.58
N PHE A 87 18.70 -6.70 -0.12
CA PHE A 87 19.73 -6.32 0.83
C PHE A 87 21.11 -6.61 0.27
N LYS A 88 22.07 -5.72 0.56
CA LYS A 88 23.49 -5.96 0.26
C LYS A 88 23.95 -7.23 0.99
N THR A 89 24.47 -8.20 0.22
CA THR A 89 25.00 -9.48 0.70
C THR A 89 26.27 -9.84 -0.08
N SER A 90 27.14 -10.64 0.53
CA SER A 90 28.36 -11.20 -0.09
C SER A 90 28.38 -12.73 0.09
N PRO A 91 29.23 -13.49 -0.64
CA PRO A 91 29.38 -14.94 -0.45
C PRO A 91 29.51 -15.38 1.02
N GLY A 92 30.35 -14.70 1.81
CA GLY A 92 30.53 -14.98 3.25
C GLY A 92 29.47 -14.36 4.18
N ARG A 93 28.57 -13.50 3.67
CA ARG A 93 27.56 -12.81 4.49
C ARG A 93 26.20 -12.78 3.80
N ARG A 94 25.56 -13.94 3.76
CA ARG A 94 24.21 -14.13 3.18
C ARG A 94 23.07 -13.73 4.11
N ARG A 95 23.35 -13.52 5.41
CA ARG A 95 22.39 -13.05 6.43
C ARG A 95 21.18 -14.00 6.63
N GLY A 96 21.25 -15.24 6.13
CA GLY A 96 20.12 -16.17 6.12
C GLY A 96 19.02 -15.83 5.11
N LEU A 97 19.28 -14.94 4.14
CA LEU A 97 18.29 -14.49 3.17
C LEU A 97 18.23 -15.39 1.94
N GLY A 98 17.02 -15.68 1.47
CA GLY A 98 16.71 -16.33 0.21
C GLY A 98 16.89 -15.45 -1.03
N LEU A 99 16.84 -16.06 -2.21
CA LEU A 99 16.94 -15.36 -3.49
C LEU A 99 15.66 -14.57 -3.82
N VAL A 100 15.86 -13.37 -4.39
CA VAL A 100 14.81 -12.50 -4.93
C VAL A 100 15.14 -12.15 -6.38
N LYS A 101 14.14 -12.12 -7.29
CA LYS A 101 14.28 -11.96 -8.75
C LYS A 101 15.18 -12.99 -9.49
N LYS A 102 15.25 -12.86 -10.83
CA LYS A 102 16.29 -13.49 -11.67
C LYS A 102 17.61 -12.75 -11.45
N GLY A 103 18.50 -13.32 -10.64
CA GLY A 103 19.82 -12.77 -10.32
C GLY A 103 20.25 -13.25 -8.93
N ASN A 104 21.56 -13.28 -8.67
CA ASN A 104 22.13 -13.74 -7.39
C ASN A 104 21.91 -12.76 -6.23
N VAL A 105 20.77 -12.05 -6.21
CA VAL A 105 20.39 -11.09 -5.18
C VAL A 105 19.54 -11.78 -4.12
N ARG A 106 19.77 -11.44 -2.85
CA ARG A 106 19.06 -12.02 -1.72
C ARG A 106 18.27 -10.95 -0.97
N GLY A 107 17.12 -11.34 -0.44
CA GLY A 107 16.16 -10.38 0.07
C GLY A 107 14.95 -10.99 0.76
N VAL A 108 13.99 -10.12 1.02
CA VAL A 108 12.70 -10.42 1.63
C VAL A 108 11.60 -10.08 0.63
N LEU A 109 10.53 -10.87 0.60
CA LEU A 109 9.30 -10.56 -0.11
C LEU A 109 8.27 -10.06 0.89
N ALA A 110 7.55 -9.01 0.52
CA ALA A 110 6.42 -8.48 1.27
C ALA A 110 5.22 -8.40 0.34
N HIS A 111 4.23 -9.24 0.61
CA HIS A 111 2.90 -9.13 0.04
C HIS A 111 2.05 -8.32 1.01
N SER A 112 1.49 -7.22 0.55
CA SER A 112 0.74 -6.29 1.39
C SER A 112 -0.57 -5.94 0.74
N MET A 113 -1.58 -5.67 1.56
CA MET A 113 -2.84 -5.09 1.16
C MET A 113 -3.04 -3.74 1.84
N ILE A 114 -3.50 -2.75 1.07
CA ILE A 114 -3.92 -1.44 1.58
C ILE A 114 -5.40 -1.20 1.26
N ALA A 115 -6.07 -0.46 2.12
CA ALA A 115 -7.44 0.01 1.90
C ALA A 115 -7.39 1.39 1.25
N VAL A 116 -8.12 1.57 0.16
CA VAL A 116 -8.32 2.85 -0.50
C VAL A 116 -9.82 3.09 -0.62
N ASP A 117 -10.28 4.29 -0.30
CA ASP A 117 -11.69 4.66 -0.48
C ASP A 117 -12.05 4.74 -1.98
N ALA A 118 -13.12 4.08 -2.40
CA ALA A 118 -13.48 3.95 -3.81
C ALA A 118 -14.00 5.26 -4.44
N VAL A 119 -14.42 6.23 -3.62
CA VAL A 119 -14.99 7.50 -4.05
C VAL A 119 -13.92 8.58 -4.09
N SER A 120 -13.30 8.85 -2.95
CA SER A 120 -12.27 9.88 -2.79
C SER A 120 -10.90 9.44 -3.31
N GLY A 121 -10.63 8.13 -3.40
CA GLY A 121 -9.29 7.61 -3.71
C GLY A 121 -8.28 7.72 -2.58
N ALA A 122 -8.73 8.09 -1.37
CA ALA A 122 -7.88 8.28 -0.20
C ALA A 122 -7.31 6.93 0.30
N CYS A 123 -6.01 6.87 0.59
CA CYS A 123 -5.42 5.72 1.28
C CYS A 123 -5.86 5.70 2.76
N LEU A 124 -6.61 4.67 3.16
CA LEU A 124 -7.15 4.52 4.51
C LEU A 124 -6.18 3.79 5.46
N GLY A 125 -5.18 3.11 4.92
CA GLY A 125 -4.13 2.45 5.70
C GLY A 125 -3.86 1.00 5.25
N PRO A 126 -2.87 0.33 5.89
CA PRO A 126 -2.58 -1.08 5.62
C PRO A 126 -3.63 -2.01 6.26
N VAL A 127 -3.94 -3.11 5.59
CA VAL A 127 -4.97 -4.08 6.01
C VAL A 127 -4.32 -5.35 6.56
N THR A 128 -3.63 -6.09 5.71
CA THR A 128 -3.00 -7.37 6.05
C THR A 128 -1.94 -7.72 5.01
N GLY A 129 -1.22 -8.81 5.21
CA GLY A 129 -0.18 -9.25 4.29
C GLY A 129 0.58 -10.48 4.77
N GLU A 130 1.70 -10.72 4.09
CA GLU A 130 2.66 -11.77 4.40
C GLU A 130 4.08 -11.26 4.09
N VAL A 131 5.04 -11.57 4.96
CA VAL A 131 6.45 -11.21 4.76
C VAL A 131 7.29 -12.46 4.96
N TRP A 132 8.09 -12.82 3.96
CA TRP A 132 8.88 -14.06 4.00
C TRP A 132 10.19 -13.92 3.21
N THR A 133 11.08 -14.89 3.39
CA THR A 133 12.27 -15.06 2.56
C THR A 133 12.30 -16.50 2.06
N ARG A 134 12.78 -16.73 0.84
CA ARG A 134 12.75 -18.06 0.21
C ARG A 134 13.78 -18.98 0.86
N SER A 135 13.38 -20.20 1.22
CA SER A 135 14.28 -21.20 1.81
C SER A 135 15.19 -21.90 0.80
N GLY A 136 14.94 -21.76 -0.50
CA GLY A 136 15.74 -22.40 -1.54
C GLY A 136 14.99 -22.55 -2.87
N ARG A 137 15.57 -23.31 -3.80
CA ARG A 137 14.86 -23.72 -5.03
C ARG A 137 13.95 -24.90 -4.70
N ILE A 138 12.71 -24.83 -5.16
CA ILE A 138 11.75 -25.93 -5.06
C ILE A 138 11.96 -26.85 -6.27
N SER A 139 12.22 -28.13 -6.03
CA SER A 139 12.43 -29.14 -7.08
C SER A 139 11.13 -29.56 -7.77
N LYS A 140 10.04 -29.69 -6.99
CA LYS A 140 8.71 -30.07 -7.51
C LYS A 140 8.22 -29.03 -8.53
N PRO A 141 7.88 -29.44 -9.77
CA PRO A 141 7.40 -28.52 -10.79
C PRO A 141 6.17 -27.72 -10.32
N HIS A 142 6.05 -26.48 -10.81
CA HIS A 142 4.96 -25.59 -10.40
C HIS A 142 3.57 -26.17 -10.66
N ARG A 143 3.37 -26.82 -11.81
CA ARG A 143 2.09 -27.40 -12.23
C ARG A 143 1.60 -28.55 -11.34
N ASP A 144 2.53 -29.29 -10.71
CA ASP A 144 2.21 -30.48 -9.90
C ASP A 144 1.94 -30.14 -8.42
N ARG A 145 2.11 -28.86 -8.06
CA ARG A 145 1.87 -28.36 -6.70
C ARG A 145 0.43 -27.93 -6.52
N ARG A 146 -0.19 -28.20 -5.37
CA ARG A 146 -1.49 -27.59 -5.01
C ARG A 146 -1.30 -26.09 -4.79
N LEU A 147 -2.36 -25.29 -4.94
CA LEU A 147 -2.26 -23.84 -4.77
C LEU A 147 -1.64 -23.48 -3.41
N CYS A 148 -2.05 -24.13 -2.32
CA CYS A 148 -1.52 -23.89 -0.97
C CYS A 148 0.00 -24.09 -0.84
N GLU A 149 0.62 -24.89 -1.71
CA GLU A 149 2.08 -25.15 -1.75
C GLU A 149 2.84 -24.15 -2.64
N ARG A 150 2.13 -23.25 -3.33
CA ARG A 150 2.70 -22.25 -4.25
C ARG A 150 2.79 -20.90 -3.56
N GLU A 151 3.81 -20.11 -3.91
CA GLU A 151 3.89 -18.70 -3.46
C GLU A 151 2.68 -17.88 -3.94
N SER A 152 2.01 -18.29 -5.03
CA SER A 152 0.80 -17.63 -5.53
C SER A 152 -0.40 -17.72 -4.57
N ALA A 153 -0.43 -18.66 -3.61
CA ALA A 153 -1.53 -18.72 -2.64
C ALA A 153 -1.61 -17.50 -1.71
N ARG A 154 -0.55 -16.68 -1.63
CA ARG A 154 -0.56 -15.43 -0.85
C ARG A 154 -1.69 -14.47 -1.26
N TRP A 155 -2.02 -14.41 -2.56
CA TRP A 155 -3.08 -13.54 -3.08
C TRP A 155 -4.45 -13.93 -2.50
N LEU A 156 -4.76 -15.23 -2.54
CA LEU A 156 -5.98 -15.80 -1.96
C LEU A 156 -6.00 -15.63 -0.43
N ARG A 157 -4.91 -16.01 0.27
CA ARG A 157 -4.84 -15.92 1.75
C ARG A 157 -4.95 -14.49 2.27
N CYS A 158 -4.33 -13.53 1.58
CA CYS A 158 -4.36 -12.12 1.94
C CYS A 158 -5.78 -11.57 1.81
N ALA A 159 -6.44 -11.82 0.67
CA ALA A 159 -7.84 -11.44 0.46
C ALA A 159 -8.81 -12.11 1.45
N GLU A 160 -8.63 -13.41 1.73
CA GLU A 160 -9.47 -14.13 2.70
C GLU A 160 -9.34 -13.54 4.11
N ARG A 161 -8.10 -13.24 4.57
CA ARG A 161 -7.89 -12.55 5.85
C ARG A 161 -8.55 -11.18 5.89
N ALA A 162 -8.57 -10.47 4.77
CA ALA A 162 -9.14 -9.13 4.66
C ALA A 162 -10.66 -9.11 4.89
N LYS A 163 -11.40 -10.18 4.59
CA LYS A 163 -12.85 -10.28 4.85
C LYS A 163 -13.19 -9.93 6.31
N SER A 164 -12.50 -10.57 7.26
CA SER A 164 -12.72 -10.32 8.69
C SER A 164 -12.31 -8.92 9.15
N ILE A 165 -11.30 -8.34 8.49
CA ILE A 165 -10.73 -7.04 8.84
C ILE A 165 -11.61 -5.91 8.33
N LEU A 166 -12.12 -6.07 7.11
CA LEU A 166 -12.90 -5.08 6.37
C LEU A 166 -14.41 -5.29 6.50
N LYS A 167 -14.87 -6.18 7.39
CA LYS A 167 -16.30 -6.53 7.58
C LYS A 167 -17.24 -5.36 7.85
N THR A 168 -16.72 -4.22 8.30
CA THR A 168 -17.51 -3.01 8.58
C THR A 168 -17.65 -2.11 7.35
N ALA A 169 -16.92 -2.38 6.26
CA ALA A 169 -17.11 -1.70 4.99
C ALA A 169 -18.47 -2.08 4.37
N ALA A 170 -19.10 -1.14 3.67
CA ALA A 170 -20.34 -1.41 2.94
C ALA A 170 -20.09 -2.35 1.74
N MET A 171 -18.91 -2.22 1.12
CA MET A 171 -18.50 -3.08 0.02
C MET A 171 -16.96 -3.12 -0.05
N VAL A 172 -16.40 -4.24 -0.46
CA VAL A 172 -14.97 -4.42 -0.69
C VAL A 172 -14.74 -4.87 -2.13
N THR A 173 -13.84 -4.21 -2.85
CA THR A 173 -13.32 -4.67 -4.15
C THR A 173 -11.85 -4.99 -3.98
N VAL A 174 -11.48 -6.27 -4.00
CA VAL A 174 -10.08 -6.70 -4.04
C VAL A 174 -9.50 -6.40 -5.42
N ILE A 175 -8.38 -5.68 -5.44
CA ILE A 175 -7.69 -5.31 -6.68
C ILE A 175 -6.30 -5.91 -6.67
N GLY A 176 -6.00 -6.71 -7.70
CA GLY A 176 -4.67 -7.28 -7.94
C GLY A 176 -4.22 -7.11 -9.39
N ASP A 177 -2.92 -7.28 -9.63
CA ASP A 177 -2.36 -7.22 -10.97
C ASP A 177 -2.51 -8.56 -11.72
N ARG A 178 -1.80 -8.72 -12.84
CA ARG A 178 -1.84 -9.95 -13.65
C ARG A 178 -1.44 -11.21 -12.89
N GLU A 179 -0.64 -11.11 -11.83
CA GLU A 179 -0.23 -12.27 -11.04
C GLU A 179 -1.40 -12.81 -10.18
N SER A 180 -2.39 -11.98 -9.87
CA SER A 180 -3.61 -12.38 -9.13
C SER A 180 -4.68 -13.03 -10.00
N ASP A 181 -4.46 -13.23 -11.31
CA ASP A 181 -5.42 -13.93 -12.18
C ASP A 181 -5.38 -15.45 -11.92
N ILE A 182 -5.88 -15.85 -10.75
CA ILE A 182 -5.88 -17.22 -10.22
C ILE A 182 -7.32 -17.72 -10.18
N TYR A 183 -7.59 -18.91 -10.73
CA TYR A 183 -8.96 -19.43 -10.84
C TYR A 183 -9.65 -19.58 -9.48
N ALA A 184 -8.91 -20.05 -8.47
CA ALA A 184 -9.41 -20.23 -7.11
C ALA A 184 -9.84 -18.91 -6.44
N GLU A 185 -9.26 -17.76 -6.81
CA GLU A 185 -9.70 -16.47 -6.26
C GLU A 185 -11.13 -16.16 -6.70
N TRP A 186 -11.44 -16.35 -7.99
CA TRP A 186 -12.80 -16.17 -8.51
C TRP A 186 -13.80 -17.17 -7.94
N ALA A 187 -13.35 -18.34 -7.50
CA ALA A 187 -14.20 -19.41 -6.98
C ALA A 187 -14.55 -19.22 -5.50
N CYS A 188 -13.58 -18.77 -4.69
CA CYS A 188 -13.66 -18.87 -3.23
C CYS A 188 -13.88 -17.51 -2.53
N LEU A 189 -13.45 -16.41 -3.14
CA LEU A 189 -13.49 -15.09 -2.51
C LEU A 189 -14.82 -14.33 -2.68
N PRO A 190 -15.55 -14.41 -3.80
CA PRO A 190 -16.76 -13.60 -3.99
C PRO A 190 -17.83 -13.84 -2.91
N GLU A 191 -18.35 -12.74 -2.36
CA GLU A 191 -19.51 -12.69 -1.46
C GLU A 191 -20.38 -11.48 -1.84
N PRO A 192 -21.63 -11.34 -1.35
CA PRO A 192 -22.51 -10.24 -1.75
C PRO A 192 -21.92 -8.82 -1.63
N SER A 193 -21.01 -8.59 -0.68
CA SER A 193 -20.30 -7.32 -0.49
C SER A 193 -18.79 -7.42 -0.70
N PHE A 194 -18.29 -8.53 -1.26
CA PHE A 194 -16.87 -8.78 -1.48
C PHE A 194 -16.61 -9.19 -2.93
N HIS A 195 -16.07 -8.26 -3.71
CA HIS A 195 -15.84 -8.43 -5.14
C HIS A 195 -14.36 -8.43 -5.49
N LEU A 196 -14.05 -8.87 -6.70
CA LEU A 196 -12.69 -8.92 -7.23
C LEU A 196 -12.61 -8.14 -8.53
N LEU A 197 -11.47 -7.51 -8.77
CA LEU A 197 -11.14 -6.79 -10.00
C LEU A 197 -9.66 -7.00 -10.33
N THR A 198 -9.40 -7.79 -11.36
CA THR A 198 -8.04 -8.25 -11.69
C THR A 198 -7.76 -8.13 -13.17
N ARG A 199 -6.54 -7.73 -13.53
CA ARG A 199 -6.13 -7.73 -14.94
C ARG A 199 -5.83 -9.14 -15.41
N ALA A 200 -6.51 -9.59 -16.45
CA ALA A 200 -6.33 -10.91 -17.02
C ALA A 200 -4.89 -11.12 -17.49
N SER A 201 -4.32 -12.26 -17.12
CA SER A 201 -2.99 -12.70 -17.57
C SER A 201 -3.11 -13.83 -18.57
N ALA A 202 -4.07 -14.73 -18.39
CA ALA A 202 -4.27 -15.91 -19.21
C ALA A 202 -5.44 -15.75 -20.20
N ASP A 203 -5.27 -16.30 -21.40
CA ASP A 203 -6.36 -16.43 -22.37
C ASP A 203 -7.19 -17.66 -22.02
N ARG A 204 -8.14 -17.49 -21.10
CA ARG A 204 -8.91 -18.59 -20.51
C ARG A 204 -9.92 -19.17 -21.51
N SER A 205 -10.10 -20.49 -21.51
CA SER A 205 -11.16 -21.15 -22.28
C SER A 205 -12.54 -20.82 -21.71
N LEU A 206 -13.52 -20.61 -22.59
CA LEU A 206 -14.89 -20.25 -22.20
C LEU A 206 -15.86 -21.44 -22.30
N ALA A 207 -16.95 -21.41 -21.53
CA ALA A 207 -17.97 -22.46 -21.50
C ALA A 207 -18.65 -22.68 -22.86
N ASN A 208 -18.92 -21.61 -23.59
CA ASN A 208 -19.51 -21.61 -24.94
C ASN A 208 -18.51 -21.91 -26.06
N GLY A 209 -17.27 -22.27 -25.74
CA GLY A 209 -16.19 -22.45 -26.72
C GLY A 209 -15.37 -21.16 -26.95
N GLY A 210 -14.20 -21.30 -27.56
CA GLY A 210 -13.27 -20.19 -27.76
C GLY A 210 -12.55 -19.72 -26.49
N TYR A 211 -12.02 -18.50 -26.55
CA TYR A 211 -11.08 -17.96 -25.57
C TYR A 211 -11.40 -16.51 -25.17
N LEU A 212 -11.07 -16.17 -23.93
CA LEU A 212 -11.38 -14.90 -23.25
C LEU A 212 -11.00 -13.65 -24.06
N PHE A 213 -9.79 -13.64 -24.63
CA PHE A 213 -9.26 -12.47 -25.33
C PHE A 213 -9.92 -12.24 -26.69
N ALA A 214 -10.39 -13.32 -27.33
CA ALA A 214 -11.18 -13.22 -28.56
C ALA A 214 -12.60 -12.72 -28.26
N ALA A 215 -13.22 -13.21 -27.18
CA ALA A 215 -14.58 -12.82 -26.79
C ALA A 215 -14.72 -11.31 -26.57
N ALA A 216 -13.70 -10.66 -25.98
CA ALA A 216 -13.69 -9.21 -25.77
C ALA A 216 -13.92 -8.39 -27.06
N ARG A 217 -13.43 -8.89 -28.20
CA ARG A 217 -13.53 -8.20 -29.50
C ARG A 217 -14.95 -8.21 -30.07
N ASN A 218 -15.74 -9.20 -29.67
CA ASN A 218 -17.11 -9.40 -30.15
C ASN A 218 -18.14 -8.58 -29.37
N PHE A 219 -17.73 -7.97 -28.25
CA PHE A 219 -18.60 -7.10 -27.49
C PHE A 219 -18.83 -5.77 -28.21
N LYS A 220 -20.05 -5.24 -28.06
CA LYS A 220 -20.42 -3.93 -28.60
C LYS A 220 -19.51 -2.85 -28.01
N LEU A 221 -19.12 -1.90 -28.84
CA LEU A 221 -18.39 -0.71 -28.39
C LEU A 221 -19.26 0.05 -27.39
N ALA A 222 -18.78 0.20 -26.16
CA ALA A 222 -19.52 0.82 -25.08
C ALA A 222 -19.14 2.30 -24.87
N GLY A 223 -17.95 2.71 -25.30
CA GLY A 223 -17.54 4.11 -25.19
C GLY A 223 -16.10 4.36 -25.63
N THR A 224 -15.72 5.63 -25.62
CA THR A 224 -14.39 6.12 -25.99
C THR A 224 -13.92 7.17 -24.99
N ALA A 225 -12.64 7.17 -24.63
CA ALA A 225 -12.05 8.18 -23.76
C ALA A 225 -10.66 8.61 -24.25
N ARG A 226 -10.24 9.81 -23.85
CA ARG A 226 -8.87 10.30 -24.05
C ARG A 226 -8.10 10.22 -22.72
N LEU A 227 -6.95 9.59 -22.75
CA LEU A 227 -6.07 9.43 -21.59
C LEU A 227 -4.80 10.25 -21.79
N ALA A 228 -4.58 11.23 -20.91
CA ALA A 228 -3.30 11.92 -20.82
C ALA A 228 -2.28 10.99 -20.12
N LEU A 229 -1.26 10.57 -20.85
CA LEU A 229 -0.15 9.78 -20.33
C LEU A 229 1.01 10.73 -20.03
N PRO A 230 1.44 10.86 -18.77
CA PRO A 230 2.61 11.66 -18.45
C PRO A 230 3.88 10.99 -18.97
N GLN A 231 4.94 11.77 -19.13
CA GLN A 231 6.27 11.25 -19.39
C GLN A 231 6.67 10.24 -18.29
N ARG A 232 7.01 9.00 -18.69
CA ARG A 232 7.33 7.92 -17.73
C ARG A 232 8.83 7.80 -17.47
N SER A 233 9.64 8.07 -18.49
CA SER A 233 11.10 7.98 -18.44
C SER A 233 11.72 8.90 -19.51
N PRO A 234 13.02 9.18 -19.43
CA PRO A 234 13.74 9.79 -20.56
C PRO A 234 13.46 9.00 -21.84
N GLY A 235 13.13 9.69 -22.93
CA GLY A 235 12.81 9.07 -24.23
C GLY A 235 11.37 8.58 -24.43
N VAL A 236 10.51 8.60 -23.40
CA VAL A 236 9.07 8.27 -23.55
C VAL A 236 8.24 9.53 -23.28
N PRO A 237 7.96 10.35 -24.30
CA PRO A 237 7.31 11.64 -24.12
C PRO A 237 5.89 11.49 -23.57
N ALA A 238 5.40 12.56 -22.92
CA ALA A 238 3.99 12.65 -22.59
C ALA A 238 3.16 12.62 -23.88
N ARG A 239 2.02 11.94 -23.85
CA ARG A 239 1.13 11.82 -25.02
C ARG A 239 -0.31 11.62 -24.60
N THR A 240 -1.24 11.94 -25.48
CA THR A 240 -2.66 11.63 -25.31
C THR A 240 -3.00 10.38 -26.12
N ALA A 241 -3.56 9.36 -25.45
CA ALA A 241 -4.02 8.14 -26.09
C ALA A 241 -5.56 8.14 -26.17
N THR A 242 -6.13 7.82 -27.32
CA THR A 242 -7.57 7.57 -27.43
C THR A 242 -7.82 6.08 -27.21
N VAL A 243 -8.70 5.73 -26.28
CA VAL A 243 -9.03 4.35 -25.94
C VAL A 243 -10.51 4.08 -26.14
N THR A 244 -10.82 2.86 -26.53
CA THR A 244 -12.19 2.32 -26.61
C THR A 244 -12.45 1.36 -25.47
N LEU A 245 -13.70 1.33 -25.01
CA LEU A 245 -14.19 0.45 -23.96
C LEU A 245 -15.18 -0.55 -24.54
N ARG A 246 -15.01 -1.82 -24.19
CA ARG A 246 -15.96 -2.89 -24.43
C ARG A 246 -16.16 -3.66 -23.14
N PHE A 247 -17.36 -4.16 -22.89
CA PHE A 247 -17.60 -5.05 -21.78
C PHE A 247 -18.68 -6.08 -22.09
N GLY A 248 -18.66 -7.20 -21.37
CA GLY A 248 -19.65 -8.25 -21.50
C GLY A 248 -19.45 -9.36 -20.48
N GLU A 249 -20.48 -10.21 -20.35
CA GLU A 249 -20.42 -11.39 -19.51
C GLU A 249 -19.61 -12.50 -20.18
N VAL A 250 -18.84 -13.24 -19.38
CA VAL A 250 -18.06 -14.41 -19.81
C VAL A 250 -18.21 -15.51 -18.78
N VAL A 251 -18.19 -16.76 -19.23
CA VAL A 251 -18.16 -17.93 -18.35
C VAL A 251 -16.86 -18.69 -18.57
N ILE A 252 -15.90 -18.53 -17.66
CA ILE A 252 -14.58 -19.15 -17.76
C ILE A 252 -14.61 -20.59 -17.24
N ARG A 253 -13.88 -21.49 -17.89
CA ARG A 253 -13.71 -22.88 -17.45
C ARG A 253 -12.57 -23.01 -16.44
N ARG A 254 -12.69 -23.97 -15.52
CA ARG A 254 -11.59 -24.41 -14.66
C ARG A 254 -10.42 -24.85 -15.54
N PRO A 255 -9.20 -24.32 -15.34
CA PRO A 255 -8.03 -24.76 -16.10
C PRO A 255 -7.82 -26.27 -15.97
N ARG A 256 -7.37 -26.94 -17.04
CA ARG A 256 -7.15 -28.40 -17.05
C ARG A 256 -6.17 -28.88 -15.99
N HIS A 257 -5.17 -28.06 -15.65
CA HIS A 257 -4.16 -28.36 -14.64
C HIS A 257 -4.55 -27.90 -13.23
N GLU A 258 -5.76 -27.34 -13.06
CA GLU A 258 -6.32 -27.06 -11.75
C GLU A 258 -7.07 -28.30 -11.26
N ASN A 259 -6.38 -29.09 -10.44
CA ASN A 259 -6.80 -30.43 -10.04
C ASN A 259 -7.59 -30.43 -8.73
N ASP A 260 -7.88 -29.27 -8.14
CA ASP A 260 -8.75 -29.19 -6.97
C ASP A 260 -10.21 -29.50 -7.37
N PRO A 261 -10.76 -30.66 -6.97
CA PRO A 261 -12.10 -31.07 -7.38
C PRO A 261 -13.19 -30.23 -6.72
N THR A 262 -12.89 -29.53 -5.63
CA THR A 262 -13.85 -28.71 -4.88
C THR A 262 -14.20 -27.40 -5.60
N LEU A 263 -13.32 -26.94 -6.50
CA LEU A 263 -13.57 -25.74 -7.29
C LEU A 263 -14.63 -26.00 -8.36
N PRO A 264 -15.53 -25.05 -8.65
CA PRO A 264 -16.54 -25.21 -9.69
C PRO A 264 -15.92 -25.44 -11.07
N LYS A 265 -16.63 -26.14 -11.97
CA LYS A 265 -16.16 -26.40 -13.35
C LYS A 265 -16.13 -25.13 -14.20
N THR A 266 -17.01 -24.17 -13.90
CA THR A 266 -17.15 -22.90 -14.60
C THR A 266 -17.46 -21.78 -13.62
N ILE A 267 -17.03 -20.56 -13.95
CA ILE A 267 -17.32 -19.35 -13.17
C ILE A 267 -17.78 -18.26 -14.13
N ARG A 268 -18.88 -17.60 -13.77
CA ARG A 268 -19.44 -16.45 -14.49
C ARG A 268 -18.80 -15.17 -13.98
N LEU A 269 -18.26 -14.36 -14.90
CA LEU A 269 -17.55 -13.12 -14.62
C LEU A 269 -17.93 -12.07 -15.67
N ARG A 270 -17.47 -10.83 -15.47
CA ARG A 270 -17.56 -9.78 -16.48
C ARG A 270 -16.15 -9.41 -16.92
N LEU A 271 -16.02 -9.19 -18.22
CA LEU A 271 -14.77 -8.77 -18.84
C LEU A 271 -14.94 -7.35 -19.36
N VAL A 272 -14.02 -6.46 -18.96
CA VAL A 272 -13.88 -5.10 -19.48
C VAL A 272 -12.59 -5.02 -20.29
N GLU A 273 -12.67 -4.68 -21.57
CA GLU A 273 -11.51 -4.41 -22.42
C GLU A 273 -11.39 -2.90 -22.68
N VAL A 274 -10.24 -2.33 -22.30
CA VAL A 274 -9.81 -0.98 -22.68
C VAL A 274 -8.68 -1.11 -23.68
N ARG A 275 -8.89 -0.60 -24.89
CA ARG A 275 -7.91 -0.73 -25.98
C ARG A 275 -7.66 0.62 -26.65
N GLU A 276 -6.38 0.97 -26.77
CA GLU A 276 -5.93 2.13 -27.56
C GLU A 276 -6.22 1.94 -29.04
N ILE A 277 -6.80 2.97 -29.64
CA ILE A 277 -7.01 3.07 -31.08
C ILE A 277 -5.91 3.93 -31.69
N ASN A 278 -5.40 3.51 -32.86
CA ASN A 278 -4.35 4.22 -33.61
C ASN A 278 -3.13 4.58 -32.74
N PRO A 279 -2.49 3.60 -32.06
CA PRO A 279 -1.29 3.87 -31.27
C PRO A 279 -0.18 4.43 -32.17
N PRO A 280 0.69 5.34 -31.66
CA PRO A 280 1.83 5.82 -32.43
C PRO A 280 2.75 4.67 -32.87
N LYS A 281 3.38 4.81 -34.04
CA LYS A 281 4.29 3.79 -34.59
C LYS A 281 5.40 3.48 -33.58
N GLY A 282 5.64 2.20 -33.33
CA GLY A 282 6.67 1.73 -32.40
C GLY A 282 6.31 1.85 -30.91
N VAL A 283 5.09 2.29 -30.56
CA VAL A 283 4.61 2.35 -29.17
C VAL A 283 3.70 1.17 -28.89
N GLU A 284 3.97 0.45 -27.80
CA GLU A 284 3.07 -0.62 -27.32
C GLU A 284 1.71 -0.01 -26.95
N PRO A 285 0.59 -0.48 -27.56
CA PRO A 285 -0.73 0.09 -27.31
C PRO A 285 -1.19 -0.19 -25.88
N ILE A 286 -2.00 0.72 -25.33
CA ILE A 286 -2.75 0.41 -24.10
C ILE A 286 -3.72 -0.74 -24.40
N LEU A 287 -3.56 -1.84 -23.69
CA LEU A 287 -4.51 -2.95 -23.70
C LEU A 287 -4.69 -3.48 -22.27
N TRP A 288 -5.82 -3.16 -21.67
CA TRP A 288 -6.26 -3.72 -20.40
C TRP A 288 -7.46 -4.63 -20.63
N ARG A 289 -7.39 -5.82 -20.05
CA ARG A 289 -8.48 -6.77 -19.95
C ARG A 289 -8.70 -7.01 -18.47
N LEU A 290 -9.79 -6.50 -17.92
CA LEU A 290 -10.09 -6.56 -16.51
C LEU A 290 -11.23 -7.56 -16.31
N LEU A 291 -10.98 -8.60 -15.53
CA LEU A 291 -12.02 -9.50 -15.04
C LEU A 291 -12.56 -8.96 -13.72
N THR A 292 -13.87 -9.08 -13.54
CA THR A 292 -14.54 -8.64 -12.31
C THR A 292 -15.70 -9.54 -11.93
N THR A 293 -16.00 -9.60 -10.64
CA THR A 293 -17.24 -10.17 -10.10
C THR A 293 -18.34 -9.14 -9.88
N HIS A 294 -18.06 -7.85 -10.09
CA HIS A 294 -19.10 -6.81 -10.12
C HIS A 294 -20.06 -7.04 -11.28
N GLU A 295 -21.33 -6.73 -11.07
CA GLU A 295 -22.29 -6.53 -12.16
C GLU A 295 -21.90 -5.29 -12.99
N ILE A 296 -22.21 -5.31 -14.28
CA ILE A 296 -21.98 -4.18 -15.18
C ILE A 296 -23.22 -4.00 -16.04
N SER A 297 -23.98 -2.93 -15.76
CA SER A 297 -25.21 -2.62 -16.48
C SER A 297 -25.04 -1.50 -17.49
N SER A 298 -23.95 -0.73 -17.38
CA SER A 298 -23.71 0.46 -18.20
C SER A 298 -22.23 0.67 -18.56
N ALA A 299 -21.99 1.55 -19.54
CA ALA A 299 -20.63 2.01 -19.86
C ALA A 299 -19.98 2.77 -18.69
N ASP A 300 -20.78 3.49 -17.90
CA ASP A 300 -20.29 4.23 -16.73
C ASP A 300 -19.80 3.28 -15.63
N ASP A 301 -20.48 2.15 -15.41
CA ASP A 301 -20.01 1.12 -14.47
C ASP A 301 -18.67 0.53 -14.93
N ALA A 302 -18.54 0.25 -16.23
CA ALA A 302 -17.30 -0.24 -16.80
C ALA A 302 -16.15 0.79 -16.69
N TRP A 303 -16.42 2.08 -16.91
CA TRP A 303 -15.43 3.14 -16.67
C TRP A 303 -15.09 3.31 -15.19
N ARG A 304 -16.05 3.08 -14.28
CA ARG A 304 -15.82 3.08 -12.84
C ARG A 304 -14.89 1.94 -12.42
N LEU A 305 -15.05 0.73 -12.97
CA LEU A 305 -14.10 -0.37 -12.77
C LEU A 305 -12.69 -0.01 -13.27
N VAL A 306 -12.60 0.65 -14.43
CA VAL A 306 -11.30 1.12 -14.96
C VAL A 306 -10.68 2.16 -14.03
N SER A 307 -11.48 3.06 -13.44
CA SER A 307 -10.98 4.07 -12.47
C SER A 307 -10.49 3.41 -11.17
N TRP A 308 -11.22 2.41 -10.65
CA TRP A 308 -10.77 1.62 -9.51
C TRP A 308 -9.47 0.87 -9.80
N TYR A 309 -9.34 0.25 -10.97
CA TYR A 309 -8.10 -0.44 -11.35
C TYR A 309 -6.91 0.52 -11.48
N LYS A 310 -7.13 1.78 -11.91
CA LYS A 310 -6.07 2.82 -11.91
C LYS A 310 -5.56 3.12 -10.50
N ALA A 311 -6.41 3.01 -9.47
CA ALA A 311 -6.01 3.22 -8.09
C ALA A 311 -4.99 2.18 -7.58
N ARG A 312 -4.82 1.04 -8.28
CA ARG A 312 -3.82 0.01 -7.94
C ARG A 312 -2.42 0.59 -7.75
N TRP A 313 -2.06 1.63 -8.50
CA TRP A 313 -0.74 2.26 -8.42
C TRP A 313 -0.43 2.87 -7.03
N THR A 314 -1.44 3.10 -6.19
CA THR A 314 -1.26 3.59 -4.81
C THR A 314 -0.36 2.66 -4.00
N ILE A 315 -0.52 1.34 -4.13
CA ILE A 315 0.33 0.38 -3.38
C ILE A 315 1.78 0.41 -3.84
N GLU A 316 2.03 0.66 -5.13
CA GLU A 316 3.39 0.83 -5.64
C GLU A 316 4.06 2.08 -5.06
N GLN A 317 3.29 3.14 -4.82
CA GLN A 317 3.81 4.32 -4.12
C GLN A 317 4.17 3.99 -2.67
N VAL A 318 3.34 3.22 -1.96
CA VAL A 318 3.67 2.72 -0.62
C VAL A 318 4.98 1.93 -0.64
N HIS A 319 5.15 1.02 -1.60
CA HIS A 319 6.39 0.24 -1.74
C HIS A 319 7.61 1.09 -2.08
N ARG A 320 7.47 2.14 -2.90
CA ARG A 320 8.55 3.09 -3.21
C ARG A 320 8.98 3.88 -1.98
N VAL A 321 8.01 4.37 -1.19
CA VAL A 321 8.26 5.06 0.08
C VAL A 321 8.92 4.13 1.09
N MET A 322 8.51 2.86 1.15
CA MET A 322 9.15 1.87 2.03
C MET A 322 10.63 1.65 1.68
N LYS A 323 11.00 1.73 0.40
CA LYS A 323 12.37 1.56 -0.08
C LYS A 323 13.09 2.91 -0.12
N SER A 324 13.58 3.32 -1.29
CA SER A 324 14.55 4.42 -1.45
C SER A 324 13.98 5.83 -1.41
N GLN A 325 12.65 6.02 -1.38
CA GLN A 325 12.04 7.36 -1.38
C GLN A 325 11.50 7.81 -0.02
N GLY A 326 11.61 6.98 1.01
CA GLY A 326 11.10 7.28 2.34
C GLY A 326 11.95 6.67 3.43
N LEU A 327 11.77 5.38 3.71
CA LEU A 327 12.33 4.73 4.90
C LEU A 327 13.74 4.16 4.72
N ASP A 328 14.23 4.06 3.49
CA ASP A 328 15.53 3.52 3.08
C ASP A 328 15.75 2.07 3.53
N LEU A 329 14.69 1.25 3.44
CA LEU A 329 14.70 -0.13 3.96
C LEU A 329 15.82 -1.01 3.39
N GLU A 330 16.13 -0.90 2.11
CA GLU A 330 17.16 -1.71 1.43
C GLU A 330 18.60 -1.43 1.94
N GLU A 331 18.83 -0.29 2.59
CA GLU A 331 20.13 0.08 3.17
C GLU A 331 20.36 -0.47 4.59
N SER A 332 19.39 -1.20 5.14
CA SER A 332 19.50 -1.82 6.47
C SER A 332 20.66 -2.81 6.58
N GLN A 333 21.45 -2.65 7.64
CA GLN A 333 22.64 -3.46 7.95
C GLN A 333 22.40 -4.58 8.99
N LEU A 334 21.14 -4.89 9.33
CA LEU A 334 20.82 -5.94 10.30
C LEU A 334 21.33 -7.33 9.87
N ALA A 335 22.05 -8.03 10.72
CA ALA A 335 22.82 -9.20 10.29
C ALA A 335 22.00 -10.48 9.99
N SER A 336 20.71 -10.55 10.36
CA SER A 336 19.89 -11.77 10.22
C SER A 336 18.56 -11.54 9.49
N ALA A 337 18.13 -12.55 8.74
CA ALA A 337 16.86 -12.59 8.03
C ALA A 337 15.67 -12.39 8.96
N GLU A 338 15.66 -13.03 10.12
CA GLU A 338 14.59 -12.90 11.12
C GLU A 338 14.32 -11.43 11.49
N ARG A 339 15.38 -10.64 11.74
CA ARG A 339 15.25 -9.22 12.07
C ARG A 339 14.81 -8.39 10.87
N LEU A 340 15.27 -8.75 9.67
CA LEU A 340 14.92 -8.06 8.43
C LEU A 340 13.45 -8.32 8.05
N LEU A 341 12.93 -9.52 8.28
CA LEU A 341 11.52 -9.84 8.08
C LEU A 341 10.63 -8.95 8.94
N LYS A 342 10.94 -8.83 10.24
CA LYS A 342 10.22 -7.95 11.18
C LYS A 342 10.34 -6.47 10.79
N LEU A 343 11.51 -6.04 10.31
CA LEU A 343 11.71 -4.67 9.81
C LEU A 343 10.90 -4.40 8.54
N THR A 344 10.86 -5.35 7.60
CA THR A 344 10.08 -5.22 6.37
C THR A 344 8.58 -5.21 6.65
N ALA A 345 8.12 -5.84 7.74
CA ALA A 345 6.72 -5.81 8.15
C ALA A 345 6.24 -4.43 8.65
N THR A 346 7.09 -3.40 8.76
CA THR A 346 6.68 -2.06 9.22
C THR A 346 6.09 -1.19 8.10
N VAL A 347 5.21 -1.75 7.28
CA VAL A 347 4.57 -1.06 6.12
C VAL A 347 3.79 0.18 6.55
N LYS A 348 3.21 0.17 7.77
CA LYS A 348 2.42 1.28 8.33
C LYS A 348 3.14 2.63 8.27
N ALA A 349 4.45 2.69 8.53
CA ALA A 349 5.21 3.94 8.47
C ALA A 349 5.29 4.51 7.03
N ALA A 350 5.38 3.64 6.02
CA ALA A 350 5.36 4.07 4.63
C ALA A 350 3.97 4.55 4.21
N THR A 351 2.92 3.87 4.67
CA THR A 351 1.53 4.25 4.38
C THR A 351 1.19 5.64 4.89
N ILE A 352 1.63 6.02 6.10
CA ILE A 352 1.44 7.37 6.65
C ILE A 352 2.03 8.45 5.73
N THR A 353 3.27 8.26 5.28
CA THR A 353 3.89 9.19 4.32
C THR A 353 3.11 9.24 3.01
N THR A 354 2.60 8.10 2.52
CA THR A 354 1.74 8.07 1.33
C THR A 354 0.44 8.84 1.51
N GLN A 355 -0.22 8.74 2.68
CA GLN A 355 -1.45 9.48 2.99
C GLN A 355 -1.20 11.00 2.94
N LEU A 356 -0.13 11.47 3.57
CA LEU A 356 0.27 12.88 3.51
C LEU A 356 0.55 13.32 2.07
N VAL A 357 1.32 12.53 1.32
CA VAL A 357 1.64 12.85 -0.08
C VAL A 357 0.38 12.90 -0.96
N GLN A 358 -0.61 12.03 -0.74
CA GLN A 358 -1.89 12.09 -1.45
C GLN A 358 -2.65 13.37 -1.11
N GLU A 359 -2.74 13.74 0.17
CA GLU A 359 -3.52 14.91 0.63
C GLU A 359 -2.89 16.28 0.33
N ARG A 360 -1.73 16.33 -0.34
CA ARG A 360 -1.01 17.58 -0.63
C ARG A 360 -1.80 18.61 -1.45
N ASP A 361 -2.88 18.19 -2.11
CA ASP A 361 -3.79 19.04 -2.88
C ASP A 361 -5.22 19.08 -2.31
N GLY A 362 -5.47 18.40 -1.20
CA GLY A 362 -6.76 18.36 -0.50
C GLY A 362 -7.91 17.66 -1.23
N ARG A 363 -7.61 16.84 -2.26
CA ARG A 363 -8.65 16.18 -3.06
C ARG A 363 -9.28 14.95 -2.41
N HIS A 364 -8.63 14.39 -1.40
CA HIS A 364 -9.00 13.11 -0.79
C HIS A 364 -9.81 13.29 0.50
N GLY A 365 -9.54 14.36 1.28
CA GLY A 365 -10.44 14.82 2.33
C GLY A 365 -10.36 14.06 3.67
N LEU A 366 -9.25 13.36 3.94
CA LEU A 366 -9.03 12.74 5.25
C LEU A 366 -8.87 13.79 6.35
N PRO A 367 -9.31 13.50 7.59
CA PRO A 367 -9.00 14.34 8.74
C PRO A 367 -7.54 14.17 9.18
N ALA A 368 -6.94 15.20 9.79
CA ALA A 368 -5.59 15.11 10.36
C ALA A 368 -5.48 14.00 11.40
N ALA A 369 -6.59 13.69 12.09
CA ALA A 369 -6.70 12.60 13.06
C ALA A 369 -6.49 11.20 12.44
N ALA A 370 -6.50 11.06 11.12
CA ALA A 370 -6.14 9.83 10.44
C ALA A 370 -4.65 9.48 10.57
N VAL A 371 -3.79 10.48 10.83
CA VAL A 371 -2.33 10.33 10.91
C VAL A 371 -1.75 10.83 12.23
N PHE A 372 -2.28 11.96 12.73
CA PHE A 372 -1.74 12.66 13.88
C PHE A 372 -2.64 12.51 15.10
N ILE A 373 -2.03 12.34 16.27
CA ILE A 373 -2.78 12.37 17.53
C ILE A 373 -3.15 13.78 17.95
N LYS A 374 -4.12 13.93 18.85
CA LYS A 374 -4.61 15.23 19.33
C LYS A 374 -3.48 16.18 19.78
N PRO A 375 -2.45 15.74 20.56
CA PRO A 375 -1.33 16.61 20.91
C PRO A 375 -0.51 17.10 19.71
N GLU A 376 -0.29 16.23 18.71
CA GLU A 376 0.41 16.60 17.47
C GLU A 376 -0.39 17.60 16.65
N ILE A 377 -1.72 17.44 16.58
CA ILE A 377 -2.62 18.40 15.92
C ILE A 377 -2.56 19.77 16.60
N GLN A 378 -2.43 19.81 17.93
CA GLN A 378 -2.25 21.08 18.66
C GLN A 378 -0.92 21.74 18.30
N THR A 379 0.16 20.96 18.21
CA THR A 379 1.47 21.49 17.77
C THR A 379 1.42 21.99 16.32
N LEU A 380 0.74 21.28 15.42
CA LEU A 380 0.52 21.73 14.04
C LEU A 380 -0.26 23.06 14.02
N ALA A 381 -1.30 23.20 14.85
CA ALA A 381 -2.08 24.43 14.97
C ALA A 381 -1.24 25.62 15.46
N ALA A 382 -0.31 25.39 16.39
CA ALA A 382 0.62 26.43 16.84
C ALA A 382 1.67 26.79 15.76
N LEU A 383 2.09 25.82 14.94
CA LEU A 383 3.11 26.02 13.91
C LEU A 383 2.59 26.67 12.63
N GLY A 384 1.36 26.36 12.23
CA GLY A 384 0.76 26.81 10.97
C GLY A 384 0.98 28.30 10.69
N PRO A 385 0.58 29.21 11.61
CA PRO A 385 0.74 30.65 11.40
C PRO A 385 2.19 31.11 11.20
N THR A 386 3.17 30.42 11.80
CA THR A 386 4.60 30.78 11.68
C THR A 386 5.21 30.41 10.33
N LEU A 387 4.50 29.59 9.55
CA LEU A 387 4.97 29.06 8.27
C LEU A 387 4.29 29.72 7.07
N GLU A 388 3.31 30.60 7.32
CA GLU A 388 2.68 31.39 6.28
C GLU A 388 3.65 32.42 5.70
N GLY A 389 3.54 32.63 4.38
CA GLY A 389 4.27 33.68 3.69
C GLY A 389 3.40 34.88 3.36
N LYS A 390 3.99 35.85 2.66
CA LYS A 390 3.30 37.11 2.30
C LYS A 390 2.32 36.95 1.13
N THR A 391 2.42 35.87 0.36
CA THR A 391 1.59 35.67 -0.85
C THR A 391 0.47 34.66 -0.57
N GLN A 392 -0.63 34.76 -1.32
CA GLN A 392 -1.75 33.82 -1.22
C GLN A 392 -1.31 32.35 -1.43
N ARG A 393 -0.32 32.11 -2.30
CA ARG A 393 0.25 30.76 -2.51
C ARG A 393 0.96 30.21 -1.28
N GLN A 394 1.51 31.09 -0.45
CA GLN A 394 2.22 30.74 0.78
C GLN A 394 1.30 30.81 2.01
N GLN A 395 0.00 31.02 1.82
CA GLN A 395 -1.01 30.82 2.86
C GLN A 395 -1.57 29.39 2.73
N ASN A 396 -1.96 28.79 3.85
CA ASN A 396 -2.51 27.44 3.85
C ASN A 396 -3.99 27.49 3.41
N PRO A 397 -4.37 26.95 2.24
CA PRO A 397 -5.72 27.09 1.71
C PRO A 397 -6.69 26.03 2.27
N HIS A 398 -6.23 25.12 3.12
CA HIS A 398 -6.96 23.94 3.51
C HIS A 398 -7.71 24.11 4.84
N LEU A 399 -8.85 23.43 4.94
CA LEU A 399 -9.68 23.42 6.16
C LEU A 399 -8.86 22.99 7.39
N LEU A 400 -8.98 23.73 8.48
CA LEU A 400 -8.31 23.44 9.75
C LEU A 400 -8.62 21.99 10.20
N LYS A 401 -7.59 21.26 10.66
CA LYS A 401 -7.66 19.84 11.04
C LYS A 401 -7.99 18.86 9.90
N SER A 402 -7.99 19.28 8.64
CA SER A 402 -7.88 18.34 7.52
C SER A 402 -6.45 17.79 7.42
N LEU A 403 -6.29 16.62 6.81
CA LEU A 403 -4.96 16.05 6.56
C LEU A 403 -4.20 16.88 5.53
N ALA A 404 -4.89 17.52 4.58
CA ALA A 404 -4.30 18.48 3.65
C ALA A 404 -3.69 19.70 4.36
N TRP A 405 -4.41 20.26 5.34
CA TRP A 405 -3.90 21.34 6.19
C TRP A 405 -2.63 20.93 6.95
N ALA A 406 -2.62 19.73 7.54
CA ALA A 406 -1.47 19.19 8.23
C ALA A 406 -0.30 18.91 7.25
N THR A 407 -0.59 18.35 6.08
CA THR A 407 0.38 18.08 5.01
C THR A 407 1.04 19.37 4.54
N TRP A 408 0.29 20.45 4.37
CA TRP A 408 0.84 21.75 3.97
C TRP A 408 1.88 22.24 4.99
N ILE A 409 1.55 22.17 6.29
CA ILE A 409 2.46 22.55 7.39
C ILE A 409 3.72 21.69 7.37
N VAL A 410 3.56 20.37 7.26
CA VAL A 410 4.67 19.41 7.17
C VAL A 410 5.53 19.72 5.94
N ALA A 411 4.94 19.99 4.79
CA ALA A 411 5.67 20.31 3.56
C ALA A 411 6.50 21.59 3.71
N ARG A 412 5.96 22.65 4.32
CA ARG A 412 6.69 23.90 4.61
C ARG A 412 7.90 23.65 5.50
N LEU A 413 7.73 22.87 6.57
CA LEU A 413 8.84 22.45 7.43
C LEU A 413 9.90 21.62 6.68
N GLY A 414 9.48 20.91 5.62
CA GLY A 414 10.33 20.16 4.72
C GLY A 414 11.07 20.99 3.67
N GLY A 415 10.89 22.32 3.68
CA GLY A 415 11.51 23.26 2.75
C GLY A 415 10.75 23.47 1.44
N TRP A 416 9.46 23.11 1.38
CA TRP A 416 8.61 23.49 0.26
C TRP A 416 8.27 24.98 0.33
N ASP A 417 8.54 25.72 -0.74
CA ASP A 417 8.36 27.17 -0.82
C ASP A 417 6.99 27.60 -1.36
N CYS A 418 6.14 26.63 -1.72
CA CYS A 418 4.84 26.77 -2.40
C CYS A 418 4.91 27.10 -3.91
N TYR A 419 6.09 26.99 -4.52
CA TYR A 419 6.30 27.19 -5.94
C TYR A 419 6.78 25.90 -6.63
N GLY A 420 6.61 25.85 -7.96
CA GLY A 420 7.03 24.70 -8.76
C GLY A 420 6.20 23.44 -8.52
N LYS A 421 6.87 22.31 -8.28
CA LYS A 421 6.22 20.99 -8.17
C LYS A 421 5.55 20.82 -6.79
N PRO A 422 4.40 20.13 -6.72
CA PRO A 422 3.80 19.75 -5.45
C PRO A 422 4.79 18.96 -4.56
N PRO A 423 4.66 19.04 -3.22
CA PRO A 423 5.60 18.39 -2.31
C PRO A 423 5.55 16.86 -2.49
N GLY A 424 6.72 16.28 -2.79
CA GLY A 424 6.88 14.84 -2.94
C GLY A 424 7.22 14.13 -1.64
N PRO A 425 7.35 12.79 -1.67
CA PRO A 425 7.67 11.98 -0.48
C PRO A 425 8.90 12.45 0.29
N ILE A 426 9.96 12.87 -0.41
CA ILE A 426 11.21 13.34 0.20
C ILE A 426 10.98 14.63 1.01
N THR A 427 10.20 15.57 0.48
CA THR A 427 9.86 16.83 1.14
C THR A 427 9.01 16.58 2.37
N ILE A 428 7.98 15.74 2.25
CA ILE A 428 7.12 15.35 3.38
C ILE A 428 7.94 14.66 4.48
N ARG A 429 8.85 13.75 4.11
CA ARG A 429 9.77 13.10 5.05
C ARG A 429 10.59 14.12 5.87
N ARG A 430 11.26 15.07 5.21
CA ARG A 430 12.05 16.10 5.90
C ARG A 430 11.17 16.94 6.82
N GLY A 431 9.95 17.23 6.36
CA GLY A 431 8.93 17.91 7.13
C GLY A 431 8.54 17.19 8.41
N LEU A 432 8.29 15.88 8.32
CA LEU A 432 7.98 15.04 9.48
C LEU A 432 9.14 15.01 10.48
N GLU A 433 10.38 14.82 9.99
CA GLU A 433 11.59 14.89 10.82
C GLU A 433 11.65 16.20 11.63
N ARG A 434 11.43 17.33 10.95
CA ARG A 434 11.44 18.64 11.60
C ARG A 434 10.25 18.85 12.55
N PHE A 435 9.06 18.44 12.13
CA PHE A 435 7.83 18.54 12.93
C PHE A 435 7.98 17.78 14.25
N TYR A 436 8.41 16.52 14.22
CA TYR A 436 8.53 15.71 15.43
C TYR A 436 9.62 16.20 16.38
N ALA A 437 10.71 16.81 15.86
CA ALA A 437 11.70 17.48 16.69
C ALA A 437 11.10 18.68 17.45
N ILE A 438 10.28 19.49 16.77
CA ILE A 438 9.57 20.62 17.39
C ILE A 438 8.52 20.12 18.40
N ASN A 439 7.71 19.13 18.01
CA ASN A 439 6.68 18.55 18.87
C ASN A 439 7.27 17.99 20.17
N HIS A 440 8.41 17.31 20.09
CA HIS A 440 9.13 16.86 21.27
C HIS A 440 9.54 18.02 22.18
N GLY A 441 10.09 19.11 21.62
CA GLY A 441 10.43 20.32 22.38
C GLY A 441 9.22 21.00 23.04
N TRP A 442 8.11 21.11 22.30
CA TRP A 442 6.84 21.67 22.79
C TRP A 442 6.31 20.91 24.01
N HIS A 443 6.41 19.58 24.00
CA HIS A 443 6.00 18.73 25.10
C HIS A 443 6.93 18.78 26.32
N LEU A 444 8.23 19.03 26.12
CA LEU A 444 9.16 19.26 27.24
C LEU A 444 8.81 20.56 27.99
N ARG A 445 8.41 21.62 27.27
CA ARG A 445 7.99 22.88 27.89
C ARG A 445 6.75 22.71 28.75
N THR A 446 5.71 22.09 28.19
CA THR A 446 4.42 21.89 28.88
C THR A 446 4.59 21.04 30.13
N ARG A 447 5.37 19.94 30.09
CA ARG A 447 5.66 19.13 31.28
C ARG A 447 6.35 19.90 32.40
N ARG A 448 7.29 20.80 32.07
CA ARG A 448 7.97 21.65 33.05
C ARG A 448 7.04 22.70 33.66
N GLN A 449 6.07 23.22 32.91
CA GLN A 449 5.06 24.15 33.44
C GLN A 449 4.11 23.44 34.41
N THR A 450 3.61 22.25 34.04
CA THR A 450 2.73 21.47 34.95
C THR A 450 3.44 21.03 36.24
N GLN A 451 4.76 20.74 36.19
CA GLN A 451 5.55 20.45 37.40
C GLN A 451 5.82 21.67 38.28
N LYS A 452 5.81 22.88 37.72
CA LYS A 452 5.92 24.12 38.49
C LYS A 452 4.58 24.51 39.13
N ASP A 453 3.46 24.29 38.44
CA ASP A 453 2.12 24.60 38.95
C ASP A 453 1.63 23.61 40.03
N VAL A 454 2.25 22.43 40.14
CA VAL A 454 2.01 21.44 41.22
C VAL A 454 2.89 21.70 42.46
N ARG A 455 3.81 22.68 42.40
CA ARG A 455 4.44 23.24 43.60
C ARG A 455 3.63 24.44 44.08
N ILE A 456 2.54 24.15 44.78
CA ILE A 456 1.84 25.14 45.63
C ILE A 456 2.44 24.99 47.06
N PRO A 457 2.62 26.10 47.81
CA PRO A 457 3.68 26.33 48.82
C PRO A 457 3.95 25.25 49.86
#